data_AF-A0A661X7L1-F1
#
_entry.id   AF-A0A661X7L1-F1
#
_cell.length_a   1.000
_cell.length_b   1.000
_cell.length_c   1.000
_cell.angle_alpha   90.00
_cell.angle_beta   90.00
_cell.angle_gamma   90.00
#
_symmetry.space_group_name_H-M   'P 1'
#
loop_
_entity.id
_entity.type
_entity.pdbx_description
1 polymer ?
#
loop_
_entity_poly.entity_id
_entity_poly.type
_entity_poly.pdbx_seq_one_letter_code
_entity_poly.pdbx_strand_id
1 'polypeptide(L)'
;VLIKTKDIPRRKVSTYKKLSEKVGVKEGARAVGNVMKFNPFPILIPCHRVIKSNREIGEYGGGKKLKRKLLIFEGVGFENKWKVLNEYVI
;
A
#
# COMPACT_ATOMS: atom_id res chain seq x y z
N VAL A 1 -10.19 -5.46 6.35
CA VAL A 1 -8.99 -4.80 5.78
C VAL A 1 -8.59 -5.37 4.42
N LEU A 2 -8.19 -6.66 4.32
CA LEU A 2 -7.69 -7.25 3.06
C LEU A 2 -8.68 -7.15 1.89
N ILE A 3 -9.97 -7.39 2.12
CA ILE A 3 -11.02 -7.23 1.09
C ILE A 3 -11.02 -5.78 0.57
N LYS A 4 -10.98 -4.80 1.47
CA LYS A 4 -10.96 -3.37 1.10
C LYS A 4 -9.70 -2.96 0.33
N THR A 5 -8.58 -3.67 0.52
CA THR A 5 -7.36 -3.44 -0.27
C THR A 5 -7.55 -3.78 -1.75
N LYS A 6 -8.48 -4.69 -2.10
CA LYS A 6 -8.79 -5.02 -3.50
C LYS A 6 -9.38 -3.82 -4.26
N ASP A 7 -10.02 -2.90 -3.56
CA ASP A 7 -10.63 -1.70 -4.15
C ASP A 7 -9.60 -0.65 -4.60
N ILE A 8 -8.31 -0.83 -4.27
CA ILE A 8 -7.25 0.07 -4.71
C ILE A 8 -6.91 -0.28 -6.17
N PRO A 9 -7.20 0.58 -7.16
CA PRO A 9 -6.98 0.27 -8.56
C PRO A 9 -5.50 0.06 -8.87
N ARG A 10 -5.23 -0.66 -9.97
CA ARG A 10 -3.88 -0.69 -10.55
C ARG A 10 -3.41 0.74 -10.82
N ARG A 11 -2.10 1.00 -10.67
CA ARG A 11 -1.48 2.32 -10.82
C ARG A 11 -1.87 3.32 -9.72
N LYS A 12 -2.69 2.95 -8.73
CA LYS A 12 -3.02 3.79 -7.58
C LYS A 12 -2.53 3.16 -6.29
N VAL A 13 -2.28 4.00 -5.29
CA VAL A 13 -1.85 3.59 -3.95
C VAL A 13 -2.72 4.28 -2.90
N SER A 14 -2.94 3.63 -1.77
CA SER A 14 -3.60 4.21 -0.60
C SER A 14 -2.67 4.19 0.59
N THR A 15 -2.96 4.97 1.62
CA THR A 15 -2.19 4.97 2.86
C THR A 15 -2.77 4.01 3.89
N TYR A 16 -1.95 3.53 4.83
CA TYR A 16 -2.43 2.73 5.97
C TYR A 16 -3.51 3.47 6.77
N LYS A 17 -3.36 4.80 6.94
CA LYS A 17 -4.32 5.67 7.61
C LYS A 17 -5.66 5.72 6.86
N LYS A 18 -5.64 6.01 5.55
CA LYS A 18 -6.86 6.03 4.75
C LYS A 18 -7.56 4.68 4.72
N LEU A 19 -6.80 3.59 4.68
CA LEU A 19 -7.37 2.26 4.70
C LEU A 19 -8.00 1.93 6.07
N SER A 20 -7.39 2.34 7.18
CA SER A 20 -7.97 2.16 8.53
C SER A 20 -9.26 2.95 8.70
N GLU A 21 -9.29 4.19 8.22
CA GLU A 21 -10.49 5.04 8.19
C GLU A 21 -11.61 4.40 7.34
N LYS A 22 -11.28 3.88 6.15
CA LYS A 22 -12.24 3.19 5.27
C LYS A 22 -12.84 1.91 5.86
N VAL A 23 -12.20 1.30 6.86
CA VAL A 23 -12.72 0.11 7.56
C VAL A 23 -13.29 0.42 8.94
N GLY A 24 -13.44 1.71 9.28
CA GLY A 24 -14.05 2.15 10.54
C GLY A 24 -13.13 2.08 11.76
N VAL A 25 -11.82 1.87 11.59
CA VAL A 25 -10.86 1.81 12.69
C VAL A 25 -10.04 3.10 12.73
N LYS A 26 -10.51 4.06 13.53
CA LYS A 26 -9.77 5.29 13.82
C LYS A 26 -8.41 4.93 14.42
N GLU A 27 -7.35 5.61 13.96
CA GLU A 27 -5.97 5.40 14.39
C GLU A 27 -5.43 3.95 14.18
N GLY A 28 -6.12 3.14 13.38
CA GLY A 28 -5.79 1.73 13.13
C GLY A 28 -4.65 1.49 12.14
N ALA A 29 -3.86 2.49 11.77
CA ALA A 29 -2.84 2.38 10.73
C ALA A 29 -1.80 1.27 11.01
N ARG A 30 -1.37 1.12 12.27
CA ARG A 30 -0.44 0.05 12.69
C ARG A 30 -1.09 -1.32 12.56
N ALA A 31 -2.35 -1.47 12.98
CA ALA A 31 -3.09 -2.73 12.84
C ALA A 31 -3.28 -3.11 11.37
N VAL A 32 -3.62 -2.16 10.50
CA VAL A 32 -3.67 -2.37 9.05
C VAL A 32 -2.31 -2.82 8.52
N GLY A 33 -1.21 -2.20 8.95
CA GLY A 33 0.14 -2.59 8.58
C GLY A 33 0.45 -4.05 8.93
N ASN A 34 0.08 -4.49 10.15
CA ASN A 34 0.22 -5.88 10.57
C ASN A 34 -0.60 -6.83 9.68
N VAL A 35 -1.86 -6.50 9.39
CA VAL A 35 -2.69 -7.31 8.47
C VAL A 35 -2.08 -7.39 7.07
N MET A 36 -1.50 -6.31 6.55
CA MET A 36 -0.81 -6.32 5.24
C MET A 36 0.43 -7.20 5.24
N LYS A 37 1.17 -7.27 6.36
CA LYS A 37 2.37 -8.10 6.51
C LYS A 37 2.04 -9.60 6.41
N PHE A 38 0.90 -10.00 6.98
CA PHE A 38 0.45 -11.39 7.00
C PHE A 38 -0.60 -11.71 5.93
N ASN A 39 -0.62 -10.97 4.82
CA ASN A 39 -1.53 -11.26 3.72
C ASN A 39 -1.20 -12.64 3.10
N PRO A 40 -2.10 -13.65 3.20
CA PRO A 40 -1.85 -14.99 2.67
C PRO A 40 -1.91 -15.06 1.14
N PHE A 41 -2.47 -14.04 0.48
CA PHE A 41 -2.58 -13.96 -0.97
C PHE A 41 -1.95 -12.67 -1.52
N PRO A 42 -0.61 -12.55 -1.51
CA PRO A 42 0.07 -11.43 -2.14
C PRO A 42 -0.31 -11.31 -3.62
N ILE A 43 -0.24 -10.10 -4.19
CA ILE A 43 -0.59 -9.78 -5.58
C ILE A 43 -2.11 -9.85 -5.85
N LEU A 44 -2.77 -10.99 -5.57
CA LEU A 44 -4.22 -11.13 -5.68
C LEU A 44 -4.95 -10.15 -4.76
N ILE A 45 -4.48 -10.05 -3.51
CA ILE A 45 -4.80 -8.94 -2.62
C ILE A 45 -3.60 -7.98 -2.68
N PRO A 46 -3.76 -6.79 -3.28
CA PRO A 46 -2.62 -5.95 -3.67
C PRO A 46 -2.08 -5.15 -2.48
N CYS A 47 -1.58 -5.83 -1.45
CA CYS A 47 -1.03 -5.20 -0.24
C CYS A 47 0.22 -4.34 -0.53
N HIS A 48 0.89 -4.54 -1.68
CA HIS A 48 1.96 -3.66 -2.16
C HIS A 48 1.47 -2.25 -2.52
N ARG A 49 0.16 -2.05 -2.77
CA ARG A 49 -0.45 -0.73 -3.04
C ARG A 49 -0.74 0.09 -1.78
N VAL A 50 -0.50 -0.45 -0.58
CA VAL A 50 -0.70 0.28 0.68
C VAL A 50 0.64 0.84 1.17
N ILE A 51 0.73 2.16 1.35
CA ILE A 51 1.98 2.87 1.68
C ILE A 51 1.84 3.74 2.95
N LYS A 52 2.94 4.36 3.40
CA LYS A 52 2.91 5.30 4.52
C LYS A 52 2.21 6.60 4.14
N SER A 53 1.69 7.33 5.13
CA SER A 53 1.01 8.62 4.91
C SER A 53 1.91 9.71 4.32
N ASN A 54 3.23 9.60 4.49
CA ASN A 54 4.22 10.52 3.91
C ASN A 54 4.60 10.18 2.45
N ARG A 55 3.82 9.32 1.77
CA ARG A 55 4.05 8.81 0.41
C ARG A 55 5.24 7.86 0.24
N GLU A 56 5.97 7.56 1.30
CA GLU A 56 7.02 6.55 1.22
C GLU A 56 6.45 5.13 1.22
N ILE A 57 7.07 4.25 0.45
CA ILE A 57 6.75 2.83 0.53
C ILE A 57 7.21 2.28 1.89
N GLY A 58 6.30 1.57 2.57
CA GLY A 58 6.60 0.82 3.79
C GLY A 58 7.23 -0.54 3.49
N GLU A 59 7.44 -1.32 4.55
CA GLU A 59 7.87 -2.71 4.43
C GLU A 59 6.82 -3.59 3.72
N TYR A 60 7.27 -4.76 3.29
CA TYR A 60 6.50 -5.73 2.52
C TYR A 60 6.96 -7.13 2.88
N GLY A 61 6.05 -8.11 2.89
CA GLY A 61 6.39 -9.50 3.21
C GLY A 61 7.51 -10.06 2.32
N GLY A 62 7.50 -9.73 1.03
CA GLY A 62 8.58 -10.07 0.09
C GLY A 62 9.69 -9.03 -0.03
N GLY A 63 9.80 -8.09 0.91
CA GLY A 63 10.81 -7.05 0.97
C GLY A 63 10.47 -5.75 0.23
N LYS A 64 10.98 -4.63 0.76
CA LYS A 64 10.73 -3.27 0.25
C LYS A 64 11.11 -3.07 -1.23
N LYS A 65 12.18 -3.71 -1.70
CA LYS A 65 12.61 -3.66 -3.11
C LYS A 65 11.58 -4.29 -4.04
N LEU A 66 11.00 -5.43 -3.67
CA LEU A 66 9.97 -6.10 -4.46
C LEU A 66 8.70 -5.26 -4.54
N LYS A 67 8.25 -4.67 -3.43
CA LYS A 67 7.12 -3.73 -3.41
C LYS A 67 7.31 -2.59 -4.40
N ARG A 68 8.50 -1.99 -4.44
CA ARG A 68 8.84 -0.96 -5.43
C ARG A 68 8.74 -1.48 -6.86
N LYS A 69 9.31 -2.66 -7.16
CA LYS A 69 9.25 -3.26 -8.49
C LYS A 69 7.80 -3.49 -8.95
N LEU A 70 6.94 -4.01 -8.06
CA LEU A 70 5.52 -4.22 -8.36
C LEU A 70 4.80 -2.90 -8.66
N LEU A 71 5.04 -1.84 -7.86
CA LEU A 71 4.44 -0.53 -8.11
C LEU A 71 4.90 0.07 -9.45
N ILE A 72 6.19 -0.04 -9.79
CA ILE A 72 6.71 0.41 -11.08
C ILE A 72 6.10 -0.39 -12.23
N PHE A 73 5.97 -1.71 -12.08
CA PHE A 73 5.31 -2.57 -13.06
C PHE A 73 3.84 -2.17 -13.29
N GLU A 74 3.18 -1.65 -12.25
CA GLU A 74 1.83 -1.09 -12.36
C GLU A 74 1.77 0.34 -12.95
N GLY A 75 2.92 0.95 -13.25
CA GLY A 75 3.02 2.30 -13.81
C GLY A 75 3.00 3.42 -12.77
N VAL A 76 3.30 3.11 -11.50
CA VAL A 76 3.40 4.12 -10.44
C VAL A 76 4.76 4.81 -10.51
N GLY A 77 4.74 6.14 -10.64
CA GLY A 77 5.93 6.98 -10.63
C GLY A 77 6.41 7.35 -9.21
N PHE A 78 7.70 7.66 -9.10
CA PHE A 78 8.37 7.97 -7.84
C PHE A 78 9.14 9.29 -7.93
N GLU A 79 9.06 10.10 -6.87
CA GLU A 79 9.81 11.35 -6.69
C GLU A 79 11.29 11.08 -6.40
N ASN A 80 11.56 9.99 -5.66
CA ASN A 80 12.91 9.51 -5.36
C ASN A 80 12.90 7.98 -5.24
N LYS A 81 13.96 7.38 -4.68
CA LYS A 81 14.06 5.92 -4.55
C LYS A 81 12.86 5.27 -3.84
N TRP A 82 12.21 5.96 -2.88
CA TRP A 82 11.21 5.37 -2.00
C TRP A 82 9.87 6.10 -1.92
N LYS A 83 9.76 7.30 -2.47
CA LYS A 83 8.60 8.18 -2.32
C LYS A 83 7.77 8.24 -3.60
N VAL A 84 6.49 7.89 -3.51
CA VAL A 84 5.54 7.87 -4.63
C VAL A 84 5.09 9.29 -4.98
N LEU A 85 4.90 9.59 -6.28
CA LEU A 85 4.34 10.86 -6.72
C LEU A 85 2.89 11.01 -6.24
N ASN A 86 2.50 12.25 -5.88
CA ASN A 86 1.22 12.50 -5.21
C ASN A 86 0.00 12.13 -6.08
N GLU A 87 0.10 12.26 -7.40
CA GLU A 87 -0.95 11.92 -8.38
C GLU A 87 -1.42 10.45 -8.35
N TYR A 88 -0.61 9.55 -7.78
CA TYR A 88 -0.96 8.14 -7.64
C TYR A 88 -1.67 7.81 -6.32
N VAL A 89 -1.70 8.74 -5.35
CA VAL A 89 -2.25 8.51 -4.01
C VAL A 89 -3.74 8.80 -3.98
N ILE A 90 -4.55 7.82 -3.56
CA ILE A 90 -6.01 7.93 -3.34
C ILE A 90 -6.37 7.75 -1.89
#